data_AF-A0AA43IN85-F1
#
_entry.id   AF-A0AA43IN85-F1
#
_cell.length_a   1.000
_cell.length_b   1.000
_cell.length_c   1.000
_cell.angle_alpha   90.00
_cell.angle_beta   90.00
_cell.angle_gamma   90.00
#
_symmetry.space_group_name_H-M   'P 1'
#
loop_
_entity.id
_entity.type
_entity.pdbx_description
1 polymer ?
#
loop_
_entity_poly.entity_id
_entity_poly.type
_entity_poly.pdbx_seq_one_letter_code
_entity_poly.pdbx_strand_id
1 'polypeptide(L)'
;NGRAPRKEDMFLDLPISLDAVQLVLLNRGVFRGPYQRDRVADSVLYGLNGRVVRVALPRLVPQKTRVVFEDLTLTDSQGRSFSARSERAQNVTALAEKELSERLPAIATKAVARAATKFAMAEGVGFGARQAAGRDAAPWVGLLVELFAKGLAVASEEADKRSWQTLPDEIHVARARVPAGQYQVSVRPSGQGMSTTKDGQSVSLTAGQTLFLLQRVMQ
;
A
#
# COMPACT_ATOMS: atom_id res chain seq x y z
N ASN A 1 5.30 -17.38 -0.10
CA ASN A 1 4.34 -16.48 -0.76
C ASN A 1 4.50 -15.03 -0.30
N GLY A 2 5.75 -14.50 -0.29
CA GLY A 2 6.05 -13.08 -0.09
C GLY A 2 5.34 -12.39 1.07
N ARG A 3 5.16 -11.08 0.96
CA ARG A 3 4.36 -10.25 1.87
C ARG A 3 3.41 -9.40 1.05
N ALA A 4 2.25 -9.07 1.61
CA ALA A 4 1.34 -8.12 0.96
C ALA A 4 2.04 -6.78 0.67
N PRO A 5 1.58 -6.03 -0.35
CA PRO A 5 2.15 -4.74 -0.66
C PRO A 5 1.92 -3.75 0.47
N ARG A 6 2.93 -2.92 0.73
CA ARG A 6 2.87 -1.88 1.77
C ARG A 6 2.25 -0.62 1.19
N LYS A 7 1.39 0.06 1.95
CA LYS A 7 0.96 1.42 1.62
C LYS A 7 1.85 2.43 2.35
N GLU A 8 2.33 3.43 1.62
CA GLU A 8 3.16 4.52 2.13
C GLU A 8 2.58 5.88 1.69
N ASP A 9 2.92 6.94 2.42
CA ASP A 9 2.50 8.30 2.09
C ASP A 9 3.31 8.87 0.93
N MET A 10 2.61 9.42 -0.06
CA MET A 10 3.17 10.22 -1.15
C MET A 10 2.60 11.63 -1.04
N PHE A 11 3.44 12.57 -0.63
CA PHE A 11 3.08 13.98 -0.56
C PHE A 11 3.14 14.62 -1.94
N LEU A 12 2.14 15.43 -2.26
CA LEU A 12 2.06 16.24 -3.47
C LEU A 12 1.73 17.68 -3.07
N ASP A 13 2.55 18.61 -3.54
CA ASP A 13 2.35 20.03 -3.31
C ASP A 13 1.57 20.60 -4.50
N LEU A 14 0.35 21.10 -4.26
CA LEU A 14 -0.58 21.57 -5.29
C LEU A 14 -0.77 23.09 -5.21
N PRO A 15 -0.76 23.81 -6.35
CA PRO A 15 -1.15 25.22 -6.39
C PRO A 15 -2.67 25.38 -6.17
N ILE A 16 -3.08 26.52 -5.60
CA ILE A 16 -4.47 26.76 -5.11
C ILE A 16 -5.50 27.04 -6.22
N SER A 17 -5.16 27.01 -7.51
CA SER A 17 -6.17 27.12 -8.56
C SER A 17 -6.81 25.75 -8.89
N LEU A 18 -8.14 25.69 -8.91
CA LEU A 18 -8.91 24.49 -9.27
C LEU A 18 -8.50 23.95 -10.66
N ASP A 19 -8.19 24.85 -11.59
CA ASP A 19 -7.69 24.49 -12.93
C ASP A 19 -6.31 23.83 -12.87
N ALA A 20 -5.41 24.29 -12.00
CA ALA A 20 -4.09 23.67 -11.85
C ALA A 20 -4.16 22.33 -11.10
N VAL A 21 -5.12 22.15 -10.18
CA VAL A 21 -5.42 20.84 -9.59
C VAL A 21 -5.90 19.85 -10.66
N GLN A 22 -6.83 20.26 -11.51
CA GLN A 22 -7.27 19.43 -12.65
C GLN A 22 -6.10 19.15 -13.59
N LEU A 23 -5.25 20.14 -13.87
CA LEU A 23 -4.08 19.99 -14.74
C LEU A 23 -3.08 18.97 -14.16
N VAL A 24 -2.83 18.98 -12.85
CA VAL A 24 -1.93 18.01 -12.18
C VAL A 24 -2.56 16.61 -12.13
N LEU A 25 -3.87 16.50 -11.94
CA LEU A 25 -4.59 15.23 -11.94
C LEU A 25 -4.68 14.63 -13.35
N LEU A 26 -4.88 15.45 -14.39
CA LEU A 26 -4.94 15.06 -15.79
C LEU A 26 -3.56 14.70 -16.36
N ASN A 27 -2.50 15.46 -16.02
CA ASN A 27 -1.14 15.17 -16.49
C ASN A 27 -0.48 13.97 -15.79
N ARG A 28 -1.02 13.47 -14.68
CA ARG A 28 -0.46 12.29 -14.00
C ARG A 28 -0.67 10.96 -14.73
N GLY A 29 -1.39 10.95 -15.86
CA GLY A 29 -1.35 9.85 -16.82
C GLY A 29 0.03 9.64 -17.48
N VAL A 30 0.93 10.64 -17.43
CA VAL A 30 2.18 10.66 -18.20
C VAL A 30 3.44 10.40 -17.34
N PHE A 31 3.37 10.53 -16.01
CA PHE A 31 4.54 10.42 -15.12
C PHE A 31 4.73 9.04 -14.45
N ARG A 32 4.59 7.95 -15.22
CA ARG A 32 5.05 6.61 -14.80
C ARG A 32 6.55 6.46 -15.07
N GLY A 33 7.39 7.10 -14.26
CA GLY A 33 8.84 6.91 -14.26
C GLY A 33 9.31 6.19 -12.99
N PRO A 34 10.21 5.18 -13.06
CA PRO A 34 10.61 4.37 -11.91
C PRO A 34 11.66 5.05 -10.99
N TYR A 35 12.01 6.31 -11.21
CA TYR A 35 13.09 6.96 -10.49
C TYR A 35 12.60 7.71 -9.25
N GLN A 36 13.20 7.37 -8.09
CA GLN A 36 13.38 8.30 -6.99
C GLN A 36 14.00 9.58 -7.56
N ARG A 37 13.25 10.69 -7.55
CA ARG A 37 13.83 12.01 -7.84
C ARG A 37 13.53 12.93 -6.67
N ASP A 38 14.59 13.62 -6.27
CA ASP A 38 14.71 14.41 -5.07
C ASP A 38 13.57 15.42 -4.91
N ARG A 39 12.93 15.31 -3.75
CA ARG A 39 11.73 16.01 -3.25
C ARG A 39 11.91 17.53 -3.03
N VAL A 40 12.96 18.15 -3.56
CA VAL A 40 13.34 19.54 -3.23
C VAL A 40 13.34 20.47 -4.44
N ALA A 41 13.39 19.95 -5.68
CA ALA A 41 13.50 20.80 -6.87
C ALA A 41 12.15 21.33 -7.38
N ASP A 42 11.08 20.54 -7.29
CA ASP A 42 9.76 20.96 -7.81
C ASP A 42 9.07 22.01 -6.92
N SER A 43 9.47 22.15 -5.65
CA SER A 43 8.96 23.21 -4.76
C SER A 43 9.46 24.61 -5.12
N VAL A 44 10.57 24.73 -5.86
CA VAL A 44 11.22 26.02 -6.12
C VAL A 44 10.55 26.76 -7.28
N LEU A 45 9.99 26.05 -8.26
CA LEU A 45 9.32 26.69 -9.41
C LEU A 45 7.95 27.30 -9.05
N TYR A 46 7.31 26.84 -7.97
CA TYR A 46 5.98 27.31 -7.55
C TYR A 46 5.98 28.17 -6.29
N GLY A 47 7.15 28.32 -5.63
CA GLY A 47 7.35 29.10 -4.40
C GLY A 47 7.25 30.63 -4.57
N LEU A 48 7.21 31.15 -5.80
CA LEU A 48 7.22 32.60 -6.03
C LEU A 48 5.86 33.29 -5.77
N ASN A 49 4.76 32.54 -5.62
CA ASN A 49 3.41 33.10 -5.36
C ASN A 49 2.75 32.64 -4.04
N GLY A 50 3.47 31.93 -3.16
CA GLY A 50 3.11 31.75 -1.74
C GLY A 50 1.80 30.99 -1.41
N ARG A 51 1.19 30.29 -2.38
CA ARG A 51 -0.13 29.65 -2.23
C ARG A 51 -0.09 28.20 -2.71
N VAL A 52 0.49 27.34 -1.87
CA VAL A 52 0.65 25.90 -2.14
C VAL A 52 -0.01 25.11 -1.01
N VAL A 53 -0.75 24.07 -1.36
CA VAL A 53 -1.42 23.15 -0.44
C VAL A 53 -0.79 21.78 -0.59
N ARG A 54 -0.22 21.25 0.50
CA ARG A 54 0.30 19.88 0.55
C ARG A 54 -0.85 18.90 0.70
N VAL A 55 -0.85 17.85 -0.12
CA VAL A 55 -1.83 16.76 -0.10
C VAL A 55 -1.10 15.43 0.04
N ALA A 56 -1.50 14.61 1.00
CA ALA A 56 -0.98 13.25 1.16
C ALA A 56 -1.84 12.24 0.38
N LEU A 57 -1.22 11.45 -0.49
CA LEU A 57 -1.88 10.38 -1.26
C LEU A 57 -1.23 9.02 -0.96
N PRO A 58 -1.99 7.93 -0.91
CA PRO A 58 -1.43 6.61 -0.70
C PRO A 58 -0.68 6.11 -1.94
N ARG A 59 0.47 5.47 -1.72
CA ARG A 59 1.23 4.73 -2.74
C ARG A 59 1.43 3.28 -2.31
N LEU A 60 1.24 2.34 -3.23
CA LEU A 60 1.58 0.93 -2.99
C LEU A 60 3.04 0.65 -3.33
N VAL A 61 3.70 -0.09 -2.46
CA VAL A 61 5.06 -0.61 -2.61
C VAL A 61 4.96 -2.15 -2.65
N PRO A 62 5.19 -2.79 -3.80
CA PRO A 62 5.05 -4.23 -3.94
C PRO A 62 6.16 -4.99 -3.19
N GLN A 63 5.80 -6.10 -2.55
CA GLN A 63 6.73 -6.98 -1.82
C GLN A 63 6.69 -8.40 -2.41
N LYS A 64 7.24 -8.52 -3.62
CA LYS A 64 7.09 -9.72 -4.46
C LYS A 64 7.75 -10.96 -3.85
N THR A 65 7.05 -12.09 -3.94
CA THR A 65 7.58 -13.43 -3.63
C THR A 65 8.57 -13.88 -4.70
N ARG A 66 9.60 -14.65 -4.32
CA ARG A 66 10.49 -15.33 -5.28
C ARG A 66 10.07 -16.77 -5.59
N VAL A 67 9.09 -17.29 -4.85
CA VAL A 67 8.53 -18.63 -5.06
C VAL A 67 7.54 -18.58 -6.22
N VAL A 68 7.83 -19.31 -7.30
CA VAL A 68 7.01 -19.36 -8.53
C VAL A 68 5.96 -20.46 -8.46
N PHE A 69 6.30 -21.59 -7.85
CA PHE A 69 5.40 -22.70 -7.55
C PHE A 69 5.93 -23.49 -6.35
N GLU A 70 5.11 -24.39 -5.83
CA GLU A 70 5.44 -25.32 -4.75
C GLU A 70 5.07 -26.73 -5.21
N ASP A 71 5.95 -27.70 -4.98
CA ASP A 71 5.65 -29.10 -5.24
C ASP A 71 5.18 -29.76 -3.94
N LEU A 72 3.92 -30.21 -3.94
CA LEU A 72 3.31 -31.03 -2.89
C LEU A 72 3.65 -32.50 -3.17
N THR A 73 4.17 -33.20 -2.17
CA THR A 73 4.40 -34.64 -2.20
C THR A 73 3.71 -35.28 -1.00
N LEU A 74 2.93 -36.33 -1.25
CA LEU A 74 2.25 -37.16 -0.27
C LEU A 74 2.84 -38.57 -0.33
N THR A 75 3.43 -39.03 0.76
CA THR A 75 4.04 -40.38 0.83
C THR A 75 3.24 -41.26 1.77
N ASP A 76 2.72 -42.37 1.26
CA ASP A 76 1.97 -43.38 2.02
C ASP A 76 2.90 -44.24 2.89
N SER A 77 2.36 -44.97 3.86
CA SER A 77 3.10 -45.92 4.72
C SER A 77 3.75 -47.05 3.92
N GLN A 78 3.23 -47.35 2.72
CA GLN A 78 3.80 -48.33 1.79
C GLN A 78 4.92 -47.74 0.88
N GLY A 79 5.28 -46.47 1.07
CA GLY A 79 6.32 -45.79 0.27
C GLY A 79 5.86 -45.27 -1.09
N ARG A 80 4.57 -45.41 -1.43
CA ARG A 80 4.00 -44.81 -2.65
C ARG A 80 3.92 -43.30 -2.50
N SER A 81 4.39 -42.56 -3.50
CA SER A 81 4.35 -41.10 -3.51
C SER A 81 3.38 -40.56 -4.56
N PHE A 82 2.63 -39.53 -4.17
CA PHE A 82 1.75 -38.76 -5.05
C PHE A 82 2.21 -37.32 -5.03
N SER A 83 2.45 -36.74 -6.20
CA SER A 83 2.89 -35.35 -6.32
C SER A 83 1.87 -34.48 -7.05
N ALA A 84 1.79 -33.22 -6.63
CA ALA A 84 1.01 -32.19 -7.31
C ALA A 84 1.78 -30.88 -7.26
N ARG A 85 1.81 -30.16 -8.39
CA ARG A 85 2.37 -28.81 -8.44
C ARG A 85 1.30 -27.79 -8.07
N SER A 86 1.68 -26.79 -7.30
CA SER A 86 0.81 -25.65 -7.03
C SER A 86 0.74 -24.73 -8.23
N GLU A 87 -0.46 -24.19 -8.49
CA GLU A 87 -0.67 -23.16 -9.48
C GLU A 87 -1.09 -21.87 -8.79
N ARG A 88 -0.68 -20.72 -9.36
CA ARG A 88 -1.07 -19.42 -8.83
C ARG A 88 -2.56 -19.19 -9.06
N ALA A 89 -3.34 -19.28 -7.98
CA ALA A 89 -4.77 -19.01 -8.00
C ALA A 89 -5.06 -17.50 -7.98
N GLN A 90 -4.28 -16.71 -7.21
CA GLN A 90 -4.51 -15.27 -7.08
C GLN A 90 -3.20 -14.48 -6.96
N ASN A 91 -3.11 -13.37 -7.68
CA ASN A 91 -2.10 -12.33 -7.45
C ASN A 91 -2.73 -11.22 -6.59
N VAL A 92 -2.36 -11.16 -5.31
CA VAL A 92 -2.96 -10.22 -4.36
C VAL A 92 -2.41 -8.82 -4.58
N THR A 93 -1.12 -8.69 -4.89
CA THR A 93 -0.50 -7.39 -5.17
C THR A 93 -1.11 -6.72 -6.40
N ALA A 94 -1.30 -7.45 -7.50
CA ALA A 94 -1.93 -6.90 -8.70
C ALA A 94 -3.38 -6.48 -8.44
N LEU A 95 -4.12 -7.24 -7.62
CA LEU A 95 -5.47 -6.89 -7.21
C LEU A 95 -5.49 -5.59 -6.38
N ALA A 96 -4.57 -5.46 -5.43
CA ALA A 96 -4.44 -4.26 -4.60
C ALA A 96 -4.03 -3.02 -5.43
N GLU A 97 -3.13 -3.18 -6.40
CA GLU A 97 -2.75 -2.12 -7.34
C GLU A 97 -3.95 -1.64 -8.16
N LYS A 98 -4.72 -2.59 -8.72
CA LYS A 98 -5.94 -2.29 -9.46
C LYS A 98 -6.96 -1.54 -8.59
N GLU A 99 -7.29 -2.08 -7.41
CA GLU A 99 -8.26 -1.44 -6.51
C GLU A 99 -7.81 -0.02 -6.12
N LEU A 100 -6.52 0.17 -5.79
CA LEU A 100 -6.03 1.49 -5.45
C LEU A 100 -6.17 2.45 -6.64
N SER A 101 -5.80 2.03 -7.85
CA SER A 101 -5.90 2.87 -9.04
C SER A 101 -7.33 3.31 -9.34
N GLU A 102 -8.31 2.43 -9.15
CA GLU A 102 -9.73 2.73 -9.35
C GLU A 102 -10.25 3.74 -8.32
N ARG A 103 -9.77 3.63 -7.06
CA ARG A 103 -10.18 4.53 -5.97
C ARG A 103 -9.37 5.81 -5.88
N LEU A 104 -8.19 5.88 -6.50
CA LEU A 104 -7.24 6.98 -6.37
C LEU A 104 -7.84 8.35 -6.73
N PRO A 105 -8.67 8.50 -7.79
CA PRO A 105 -9.29 9.78 -8.10
C PRO A 105 -10.16 10.30 -6.95
N ALA A 106 -11.04 9.46 -6.40
CA ALA A 106 -11.90 9.84 -5.29
C ALA A 106 -11.11 10.14 -4.00
N ILE A 107 -10.05 9.38 -3.73
CA ILE A 107 -9.13 9.64 -2.61
C ILE A 107 -8.46 11.00 -2.79
N ALA A 108 -7.96 11.28 -4.00
CA ALA A 108 -7.29 12.53 -4.30
C ALA A 108 -8.23 13.74 -4.18
N THR A 109 -9.44 13.67 -4.71
CA THR A 109 -10.45 14.73 -4.56
C THR A 109 -10.73 15.03 -3.09
N LYS A 110 -10.91 14.00 -2.25
CA LYS A 110 -11.13 14.17 -0.82
C LYS A 110 -9.92 14.79 -0.11
N ALA A 111 -8.72 14.35 -0.47
CA ALA A 111 -7.49 14.86 0.12
C ALA A 111 -7.26 16.33 -0.25
N VAL A 112 -7.51 16.71 -1.51
CA VAL A 112 -7.50 18.12 -1.96
C VAL A 112 -8.52 18.95 -1.21
N ALA A 113 -9.78 18.50 -1.14
CA ALA A 113 -10.85 19.23 -0.44
C ALA A 113 -10.53 19.44 1.04
N ARG A 114 -9.99 18.41 1.72
CA ARG A 114 -9.54 18.51 3.11
C ARG A 114 -8.42 19.53 3.26
N ALA A 115 -7.40 19.45 2.42
CA ALA A 115 -6.25 20.33 2.51
C ALA A 115 -6.62 21.79 2.19
N ALA A 116 -7.51 22.02 1.21
CA ALA A 116 -8.07 23.34 0.93
C ALA A 116 -8.91 23.89 2.09
N THR A 117 -9.69 23.03 2.76
CA THR A 117 -10.48 23.42 3.95
C THR A 117 -9.58 23.83 5.10
N LYS A 118 -8.53 23.03 5.41
CA LYS A 118 -7.54 23.37 6.43
C LYS A 118 -6.82 24.68 6.11
N PHE A 119 -6.46 24.87 4.85
CA PHE A 119 -5.83 26.11 4.39
C PHE A 119 -6.75 27.32 4.60
N ALA A 120 -8.02 27.23 4.20
CA ALA A 120 -9.00 28.30 4.39
C ALA A 120 -9.23 28.63 5.88
N MET A 121 -9.28 27.61 6.74
CA MET A 121 -9.36 27.80 8.19
C MET A 121 -8.12 28.51 8.74
N ALA A 122 -6.91 28.12 8.31
CA ALA A 122 -5.67 28.75 8.74
C ALA A 122 -5.56 30.23 8.29
N GLU A 123 -5.98 30.54 7.07
CA GLU A 123 -6.09 31.93 6.56
C GLU A 123 -7.11 32.74 7.38
N GLY A 124 -8.27 32.16 7.71
CA GLY A 124 -9.29 32.82 8.55
C GLY A 124 -8.79 33.12 9.97
N VAL A 125 -8.04 32.20 10.60
CA VAL A 125 -7.39 32.42 11.90
C VAL A 125 -6.36 33.54 11.81
N GLY A 126 -5.54 33.58 10.74
CA GLY A 126 -4.58 34.64 10.51
C GLY A 126 -5.24 36.02 10.36
N PHE A 127 -6.35 36.09 9.61
CA PHE A 127 -7.13 37.32 9.46
C PHE A 127 -7.74 37.79 10.80
N GLY A 128 -8.38 36.89 11.54
CA GLY A 128 -8.97 37.19 12.85
C GLY A 128 -7.93 37.61 13.89
N ALA A 129 -6.76 36.97 13.90
CA ALA A 129 -5.65 37.32 14.80
C ALA A 129 -5.12 38.73 14.50
N ARG A 130 -4.93 39.08 13.22
CA ARG A 130 -4.51 40.43 12.82
C ARG A 130 -5.55 41.50 13.16
N GLN A 131 -6.83 41.17 13.08
CA GLN A 131 -7.93 42.08 13.41
C GLN A 131 -8.08 42.29 14.93
N ALA A 132 -7.95 41.23 15.72
CA ALA A 132 -8.08 41.27 17.17
C ALA A 132 -6.86 41.88 17.89
N ALA A 133 -5.67 41.78 17.30
CA ALA A 133 -4.45 42.29 17.91
C ALA A 133 -4.34 43.84 17.87
N GLY A 134 -5.21 44.52 17.12
CA GLY A 134 -5.16 45.98 16.99
C GLY A 134 -3.90 46.49 16.28
N ARG A 135 -3.85 47.78 15.95
CA ARG A 135 -2.68 48.38 15.26
C ARG A 135 -1.39 48.41 16.10
N ASP A 136 -1.51 48.16 17.41
CA ASP A 136 -0.40 48.27 18.38
C ASP A 136 0.22 46.92 18.77
N ALA A 137 -0.39 45.79 18.36
CA ALA A 137 0.29 44.51 18.50
C ALA A 137 1.39 44.39 17.44
N ALA A 138 2.55 43.98 17.91
CA ALA A 138 3.73 43.90 17.07
C ALA A 138 3.49 42.93 15.88
N PRO A 139 3.71 43.37 14.62
CA PRO A 139 3.39 42.61 13.40
C PRO A 139 3.91 41.16 13.36
N TRP A 140 4.95 40.87 14.14
CA TRP A 140 5.53 39.54 14.29
C TRP A 140 4.57 38.52 14.94
N VAL A 141 3.63 38.94 15.79
CA VAL A 141 2.67 38.02 16.45
C VAL A 141 1.71 37.42 15.43
N GLY A 142 1.16 38.24 14.52
CA GLY A 142 0.28 37.78 13.45
C GLY A 142 1.01 36.85 12.47
N LEU A 143 2.28 37.14 12.16
CA LEU A 143 3.12 36.30 11.32
C LEU A 143 3.42 34.93 11.98
N LEU A 144 3.72 34.90 13.29
CA LEU A 144 3.98 33.65 14.01
C LEU A 144 2.75 32.75 14.09
N VAL A 145 1.57 33.32 14.39
CA VAL A 145 0.30 32.56 14.43
C VAL A 145 -0.04 31.98 13.06
N GLU A 146 0.15 32.75 12.00
CA GLU A 146 -0.08 32.30 10.63
C GLU A 146 0.91 31.20 10.20
N LEU A 147 2.20 31.37 10.48
CA LEU A 147 3.22 30.35 10.21
C LEU A 147 2.96 29.07 11.00
N PHE A 148 2.53 29.18 12.26
CA PHE A 148 2.18 28.05 13.10
C PHE A 148 0.92 27.32 12.61
N ALA A 149 -0.13 28.05 12.27
CA ALA A 149 -1.37 27.49 11.73
C ALA A 149 -1.16 26.80 10.37
N LYS A 150 -0.38 27.43 9.47
CA LYS A 150 0.00 26.84 8.18
C LYS A 150 0.90 25.61 8.38
N GLY A 151 1.87 25.69 9.31
CA GLY A 151 2.73 24.57 9.68
C GLY A 151 1.95 23.36 10.19
N LEU A 152 0.97 23.57 11.07
CA LEU A 152 0.09 22.52 11.58
C LEU A 152 -0.83 21.95 10.48
N ALA A 153 -1.38 22.80 9.61
CA ALA A 153 -2.22 22.35 8.50
C ALA A 153 -1.45 21.43 7.53
N VAL A 154 -0.20 21.77 7.21
CA VAL A 154 0.69 20.97 6.36
C VAL A 154 1.16 19.70 7.07
N ALA A 155 1.49 19.77 8.35
CA ALA A 155 1.98 18.63 9.13
C ALA A 155 0.89 17.59 9.46
N SER A 156 -0.39 17.99 9.44
CA SER A 156 -1.52 17.13 9.79
C SER A 156 -2.14 16.39 8.59
N GLU A 157 -1.62 16.53 7.37
CA GLU A 157 -2.07 15.69 6.25
C GLU A 157 -1.41 14.32 6.28
N GLU A 158 -2.23 13.28 6.40
CA GLU A 158 -1.83 11.87 6.35
C GLU A 158 -2.83 11.08 5.49
N ALA A 159 -2.34 10.17 4.66
CA ALA A 159 -3.20 9.31 3.86
C ALA A 159 -3.69 8.11 4.67
N ASP A 160 -4.84 7.53 4.28
CA ASP A 160 -5.26 6.26 4.85
C ASP A 160 -4.34 5.12 4.37
N LYS A 161 -3.48 4.66 5.27
CA LYS A 161 -2.51 3.58 5.04
C LYS A 161 -3.05 2.18 5.36
N ARG A 162 -4.32 2.05 5.76
CA ARG A 162 -4.91 0.72 6.01
C ARG A 162 -4.83 -0.11 4.72
N SER A 163 -4.12 -1.23 4.80
CA SER A 163 -3.90 -2.14 3.68
C SER A 163 -3.97 -3.59 4.13
N TRP A 164 -4.00 -4.51 3.17
CA TRP A 164 -4.04 -5.95 3.42
C TRP A 164 -2.70 -6.52 3.89
N GLN A 165 -2.02 -5.86 4.83
CA GLN A 165 -0.67 -6.24 5.29
C GLN A 165 -0.59 -7.68 5.82
N THR A 166 -1.74 -8.25 6.23
CA THR A 166 -1.86 -9.61 6.70
C THR A 166 -1.99 -10.64 5.59
N LEU A 167 -2.21 -10.26 4.32
CA LEU A 167 -2.29 -11.18 3.19
C LEU A 167 -0.89 -11.50 2.62
N PRO A 168 -0.74 -12.64 1.92
CA PRO A 168 0.47 -12.91 1.12
C PRO A 168 0.48 -12.08 -0.17
N ASP A 169 1.63 -12.05 -0.85
CA ASP A 169 1.77 -11.43 -2.19
C ASP A 169 0.96 -12.19 -3.25
N GLU A 170 0.99 -13.52 -3.19
CA GLU A 170 0.29 -14.43 -4.09
C GLU A 170 -0.32 -15.60 -3.30
N ILE A 171 -1.40 -16.19 -3.83
CA ILE A 171 -2.02 -17.40 -3.30
C ILE A 171 -1.87 -18.49 -4.35
N HIS A 172 -1.24 -19.60 -3.94
CA HIS A 172 -1.01 -20.76 -4.79
C HIS A 172 -1.83 -21.93 -4.24
N VAL A 173 -2.35 -22.77 -5.14
CA VAL A 173 -3.20 -23.91 -4.79
C VAL A 173 -2.69 -25.15 -5.52
N ALA A 174 -2.47 -26.21 -4.76
CA ALA A 174 -2.22 -27.55 -5.28
C ALA A 174 -3.37 -28.47 -4.88
N ARG A 175 -3.77 -29.39 -5.76
CA ARG A 175 -4.79 -30.40 -5.47
C ARG A 175 -4.30 -31.77 -5.92
N ALA A 176 -4.26 -32.72 -4.99
CA ALA A 176 -4.01 -34.13 -5.27
C ALA A 176 -5.25 -34.95 -4.89
N ARG A 177 -5.61 -35.93 -5.72
CA ARG A 177 -6.58 -36.98 -5.34
C ARG A 177 -5.78 -38.23 -5.01
N VAL A 178 -5.93 -38.72 -3.79
CA VAL A 178 -5.22 -39.92 -3.30
C VAL A 178 -6.22 -40.91 -2.71
N PRO A 179 -5.89 -42.21 -2.69
CA PRO A 179 -6.68 -43.21 -1.97
C PRO A 179 -6.84 -42.88 -0.48
N ALA A 180 -7.78 -43.54 0.20
CA ALA A 180 -7.85 -43.48 1.66
C ALA A 180 -6.60 -44.13 2.27
N GLY A 181 -6.01 -43.50 3.29
CA GLY A 181 -4.74 -43.93 3.86
C GLY A 181 -4.10 -42.91 4.80
N GLN A 182 -2.90 -43.20 5.26
CA GLN A 182 -2.07 -42.28 6.05
C GLN A 182 -0.92 -41.77 5.19
N TYR A 183 -0.73 -40.45 5.18
CA TYR A 183 0.25 -39.79 4.32
C TYR A 183 1.15 -38.88 5.13
N GLN A 184 2.45 -38.91 4.82
CA GLN A 184 3.37 -37.85 5.19
C GLN A 184 3.33 -36.75 4.13
N VAL A 185 3.12 -35.51 4.57
CA VAL A 185 3.03 -34.35 3.70
C VAL A 185 4.39 -33.64 3.64
N SER A 186 4.87 -33.37 2.43
CA SER A 186 6.01 -32.49 2.16
C SER A 186 5.63 -31.46 1.10
N VAL A 187 5.93 -30.20 1.36
CA VAL A 187 5.73 -29.07 0.44
C VAL A 187 7.08 -28.39 0.25
N ARG A 188 7.51 -28.31 -1.01
CA ARG A 188 8.81 -27.77 -1.40
C ARG A 188 8.63 -26.55 -2.31
N PRO A 189 9.02 -25.35 -1.86
CA PRO A 189 9.00 -24.16 -2.72
C PRO A 189 10.04 -24.23 -3.84
N SER A 190 9.68 -23.79 -5.04
CA SER A 190 10.59 -23.67 -6.17
C SER A 190 11.76 -22.73 -5.85
N GLY A 191 12.99 -23.14 -6.14
CA GLY A 191 14.19 -22.31 -5.96
C GLY A 191 14.78 -22.31 -4.54
N GLN A 192 14.21 -23.07 -3.60
CA GLN A 192 14.86 -23.42 -2.34
C GLN A 192 15.24 -24.90 -2.35
N GLY A 193 16.52 -25.19 -2.05
CA GLY A 193 17.01 -26.57 -1.93
C GLY A 193 16.55 -27.31 -0.66
N MET A 194 15.76 -26.66 0.20
CA MET A 194 15.34 -27.20 1.49
C MET A 194 13.81 -27.11 1.63
N SER A 195 13.19 -28.25 1.96
CA SER A 195 11.78 -28.36 2.32
C SER A 195 11.46 -27.39 3.47
N THR A 196 10.51 -26.48 3.27
CA THR A 196 10.07 -25.53 4.33
C THR A 196 8.79 -25.99 5.02
N THR A 197 8.33 -27.21 4.72
CA THR A 197 7.37 -27.85 5.58
C THR A 197 8.04 -28.17 6.91
N LYS A 198 7.25 -28.21 7.99
CA LYS A 198 7.59 -29.12 9.09
C LYS A 198 7.63 -30.51 8.47
N ASP A 199 8.81 -30.98 8.06
CA ASP A 199 8.98 -32.33 7.55
C ASP A 199 8.31 -33.30 8.54
N GLY A 200 7.30 -34.05 8.08
CA GLY A 200 6.61 -35.06 8.89
C GLY A 200 5.23 -34.72 9.46
N GLN A 201 4.48 -33.75 8.91
CA GLN A 201 3.06 -33.68 9.25
C GLN A 201 2.32 -34.87 8.62
N SER A 202 1.93 -35.83 9.47
CA SER A 202 1.12 -36.98 9.08
C SER A 202 -0.35 -36.60 9.02
N VAL A 203 -1.02 -36.97 7.93
CA VAL A 203 -2.45 -36.77 7.73
C VAL A 203 -3.12 -38.11 7.40
N SER A 204 -4.27 -38.37 8.00
CA SER A 204 -5.11 -39.53 7.67
C SER A 204 -6.31 -39.07 6.85
N LEU A 205 -6.56 -39.74 5.73
CA LEU A 205 -7.65 -39.46 4.82
C LEU A 205 -8.57 -40.68 4.71
N THR A 206 -9.86 -40.45 4.92
CA THR A 206 -10.92 -41.43 4.69
C THR A 206 -11.54 -41.28 3.30
N ALA A 207 -12.25 -42.31 2.83
CA ALA A 207 -12.86 -42.28 1.51
C ALA A 207 -13.90 -41.13 1.40
N GLY A 208 -13.77 -40.30 0.36
CA GLY A 208 -14.64 -39.14 0.13
C GLY A 208 -14.27 -37.89 0.95
N GLN A 209 -13.30 -37.96 1.86
CA GLN A 209 -12.87 -36.82 2.66
C GLN A 209 -12.05 -35.82 1.85
N THR A 210 -12.28 -34.52 2.08
CA THR A 210 -11.42 -33.44 1.58
C THR A 210 -10.75 -32.75 2.76
N LEU A 211 -9.41 -32.71 2.75
CA LEU A 211 -8.61 -32.01 3.74
C LEU A 211 -7.97 -30.78 3.11
N PHE A 212 -8.00 -29.66 3.82
CA PHE A 212 -7.31 -28.43 3.43
C PHE A 212 -6.09 -28.22 4.32
N LEU A 213 -4.94 -27.98 3.70
CA LEU A 213 -3.70 -27.64 4.39
C LEU A 213 -3.33 -26.20 4.02
N LEU A 214 -3.12 -25.36 5.02
CA LEU A 214 -2.67 -23.99 4.84
C LEU A 214 -1.22 -23.89 5.28
N GLN A 215 -0.35 -23.50 4.34
CA GLN A 215 1.05 -23.23 4.61
C GLN A 215 1.39 -21.81 4.18
N ARG A 216 2.10 -21.09 5.05
CA ARG A 216 2.65 -19.79 4.73
C ARG A 216 4.17 -19.92 4.64
N VAL A 217 4.70 -19.73 3.43
CA VAL A 217 6.13 -19.59 3.20
C VAL A 217 6.49 -18.11 3.30
N MET A 218 7.22 -17.69 4.34
CA MET A 218 7.75 -16.33 4.44
C MET A 218 9.22 -16.34 4.03
N GLN A 219 9.62 -15.32 3.25
CA GLN A 219 11.02 -14.99 2.95
C GLN A 219 11.34 -13.64 3.58
#